data_AF-A0A3L8NYI6-F1
#
_entry.id   AF-A0A3L8NYI6-F1
#
_cell.length_a   1.000
_cell.length_b   1.000
_cell.length_c   1.000
_cell.angle_alpha   90.00
_cell.angle_beta   90.00
_cell.angle_gamma   90.00
#
_symmetry.space_group_name_H-M   'P 1'
#
loop_
_entity.id
_entity.type
_entity.pdbx_description
1 polymer ?
#
loop_
_entity_poly.entity_id
_entity_poly.type
_entity_poly.pdbx_seq_one_letter_code
_entity_poly.pdbx_strand_id
1 'polypeptide(L)'
;MSPLMHTDDIAVALPAARWAFDQVRAADRAHRYLNHVRSSQAFALNLFAPLDDRGVRRCFALLGIDAVKVEAPVFEYEDATDRIGEASTRSRHLTQVDVVLQCLDSNALRHRVLIEVKLGETDFGDCSAFQNPANDALDVCHQPGMFGGEPSRCFQLRNHGYGHRRYWDLLEHLVIEAPTDAADDGGCWVRADRSQPMRNLALGHLLIEQAEADVVTFALCAPSAHPTIWRRFEEFAAVLPGTDTVRIARARAEDVARLHEDEGATFFDRYGPALTGKAGGLALLHYEPLGELLGVWTQHAEQLTCYYRPGDDDGTGGSAIGENAVLGQDWDHLTERLPSSSPHVADWRALPCTPHETPHEIYQRLLQPVLPC
;
A
#
# COMPACT_ATOMS: atom_id res chain seq x y z
N MET A 1 -1.81 26.76 -18.33
CA MET A 1 -1.83 25.69 -19.35
C MET A 1 -2.22 24.42 -18.62
N SER A 2 -3.43 23.89 -18.83
CA SER A 2 -3.89 22.66 -18.18
C SER A 2 -3.08 21.47 -18.69
N PRO A 3 -2.57 20.58 -17.83
CA PRO A 3 -2.34 19.21 -18.24
C PRO A 3 -3.71 18.55 -18.33
N LEU A 4 -4.19 18.36 -19.56
CA LEU A 4 -5.33 17.51 -19.85
C LEU A 4 -5.02 16.10 -19.34
N MET A 5 -5.92 15.52 -18.53
CA MET A 5 -5.84 14.11 -18.13
C MET A 5 -5.67 13.22 -19.37
N HIS A 6 -4.81 12.20 -19.26
CA HIS A 6 -4.78 11.14 -20.27
C HIS A 6 -6.11 10.38 -20.21
N THR A 7 -6.61 9.91 -21.35
CA THR A 7 -7.91 9.23 -21.44
C THR A 7 -8.00 7.98 -20.54
N ASP A 8 -6.86 7.35 -20.26
CA ASP A 8 -6.74 6.18 -19.37
C ASP A 8 -6.87 6.54 -17.87
N ASP A 9 -6.59 7.81 -17.49
CA ASP A 9 -6.67 8.30 -16.11
C ASP A 9 -8.12 8.40 -15.61
N ILE A 10 -9.06 8.59 -16.53
CA ILE A 10 -10.50 8.73 -16.25
C ILE A 10 -11.08 7.38 -15.78
N ALA A 11 -10.48 6.26 -16.17
CA ALA A 11 -10.97 4.94 -15.81
C ALA A 11 -10.74 4.58 -14.34
N VAL A 12 -9.66 5.09 -13.72
CA VAL A 12 -9.24 4.68 -12.36
C VAL A 12 -9.72 5.62 -11.25
N ALA A 13 -9.95 6.89 -11.54
CA ALA A 13 -10.55 7.81 -10.55
C ALA A 13 -12.06 7.59 -10.45
N LEU A 14 -12.60 7.52 -9.23
CA LEU A 14 -14.04 7.68 -9.01
C LEU A 14 -14.40 9.14 -9.33
N PRO A 15 -15.60 9.43 -9.87
CA PRO A 15 -15.97 10.81 -10.21
C PRO A 15 -15.79 11.79 -9.04
N ALA A 16 -16.18 11.39 -7.83
CA ALA A 16 -16.04 12.19 -6.61
C ALA A 16 -14.59 12.33 -6.11
N ALA A 17 -13.67 11.45 -6.54
CA ALA A 17 -12.26 11.48 -6.14
C ALA A 17 -11.37 12.28 -7.10
N ARG A 18 -11.90 12.70 -8.27
CA ARG A 18 -11.12 13.35 -9.34
C ARG A 18 -10.29 14.54 -8.86
N TRP A 19 -10.83 15.35 -7.94
CA TRP A 19 -10.14 16.52 -7.40
C TRP A 19 -8.82 16.16 -6.70
N ALA A 20 -8.77 15.02 -6.00
CA ALA A 20 -7.59 14.59 -5.26
C ALA A 20 -6.51 14.06 -6.22
N PHE A 21 -6.92 13.36 -7.29
CA PHE A 21 -6.00 12.97 -8.37
C PHE A 21 -5.37 14.19 -9.04
N ASP A 22 -6.16 15.22 -9.33
CA ASP A 22 -5.66 16.48 -9.91
C ASP A 22 -4.69 17.20 -8.95
N GLN A 23 -5.00 17.22 -7.65
CA GLN A 23 -4.14 17.83 -6.63
C GLN A 23 -2.79 17.13 -6.52
N VAL A 24 -2.77 15.80 -6.38
CA VAL A 24 -1.54 15.01 -6.23
C VAL A 24 -0.65 15.13 -7.47
N ARG A 25 -1.24 15.16 -8.67
CA ARG A 25 -0.50 15.42 -9.91
C ARG A 25 0.07 16.84 -9.98
N ALA A 26 -0.73 17.85 -9.63
CA ALA A 26 -0.27 19.24 -9.62
C ALA A 26 0.88 19.48 -8.63
N ALA A 27 0.96 18.67 -7.58
CA ALA A 27 2.04 18.68 -6.60
C ALA A 27 3.26 17.83 -7.00
N ASP A 28 3.26 17.18 -8.17
CA ASP A 28 4.30 16.23 -8.60
C ASP A 28 4.49 15.04 -7.64
N ARG A 29 3.40 14.61 -6.99
CA ARG A 29 3.36 13.48 -6.02
C ARG A 29 2.68 12.23 -6.58
N ALA A 30 2.25 12.28 -7.85
CA ALA A 30 1.64 11.15 -8.52
C ALA A 30 2.69 10.06 -8.79
N HIS A 31 2.46 8.87 -8.24
CA HIS A 31 3.28 7.70 -8.53
C HIS A 31 3.12 7.29 -9.99
N ARG A 32 4.17 6.68 -10.57
CA ARG A 32 4.14 6.16 -11.96
C ARG A 32 2.98 5.19 -12.24
N TYR A 33 2.42 4.60 -11.18
CA TYR A 33 1.32 3.64 -11.23
C TYR A 33 -0.02 4.21 -10.74
N LEU A 34 -0.16 5.53 -10.57
CA LEU A 34 -1.42 6.16 -10.14
C LEU A 34 -2.64 5.72 -10.99
N ASN A 35 -2.40 5.37 -12.24
CA ASN A 35 -3.42 4.91 -13.18
C ASN A 35 -3.65 3.39 -13.13
N HIS A 36 -3.15 2.70 -12.11
CA HIS A 36 -3.34 1.27 -11.94
C HIS A 36 -4.37 1.00 -10.84
N VAL A 37 -5.33 0.11 -11.08
CA VAL A 37 -6.40 -0.20 -10.12
C VAL A 37 -5.86 -0.81 -8.81
N ARG A 38 -4.66 -1.41 -8.83
CA ARG A 38 -3.99 -1.93 -7.63
C ARG A 38 -3.02 -0.96 -6.96
N SER A 39 -2.93 0.29 -7.45
CA SER A 39 -2.13 1.31 -6.78
C SER A 39 -2.75 1.66 -5.43
N SER A 40 -1.97 1.50 -4.35
CA SER A 40 -2.30 1.97 -3.00
C SER A 40 -2.63 3.46 -2.98
N GLN A 41 -1.89 4.28 -3.73
CA GLN A 41 -2.20 5.71 -3.92
C GLN A 41 -3.59 5.89 -4.55
N ALA A 42 -3.87 5.28 -5.71
CA ALA A 42 -5.18 5.40 -6.35
C ALA A 42 -6.33 4.90 -5.46
N PHE A 43 -6.08 3.81 -4.72
CA PHE A 43 -7.00 3.26 -3.73
C PHE A 43 -7.27 4.23 -2.57
N ALA A 44 -6.22 4.84 -2.01
CA ALA A 44 -6.34 5.85 -0.97
C ALA A 44 -7.17 7.06 -1.43
N LEU A 45 -6.88 7.58 -2.63
CA LEU A 45 -7.63 8.69 -3.22
C LEU A 45 -9.10 8.31 -3.40
N ASN A 46 -9.38 7.15 -3.98
CA ASN A 46 -10.76 6.70 -4.19
C ASN A 46 -11.50 6.35 -2.90
N LEU A 47 -10.78 6.00 -1.83
CA LEU A 47 -11.38 5.63 -0.55
C LEU A 47 -11.73 6.85 0.29
N PHE A 48 -10.87 7.87 0.33
CA PHE A 48 -11.04 9.00 1.24
C PHE A 48 -11.53 10.29 0.57
N ALA A 49 -11.19 10.55 -0.70
CA ALA A 49 -11.56 11.80 -1.36
C ALA A 49 -13.08 11.97 -1.60
N PRO A 50 -13.87 10.89 -1.80
CA PRO A 50 -15.32 11.00 -1.89
C PRO A 50 -16.05 11.29 -0.57
N LEU A 51 -15.36 11.26 0.58
CA LEU A 51 -15.99 11.49 1.88
C LEU A 51 -16.37 12.97 2.02
N ASP A 52 -17.64 13.23 2.34
CA ASP A 52 -18.10 14.53 2.80
C ASP A 52 -17.74 14.76 4.28
N ASP A 53 -18.03 15.94 4.83
CA ASP A 53 -17.77 16.26 6.25
C ASP A 53 -18.38 15.22 7.20
N ARG A 54 -19.54 14.66 6.86
CA ARG A 54 -20.20 13.63 7.67
C ARG A 54 -19.42 12.32 7.60
N GLY A 55 -18.98 11.90 6.41
CA GLY A 55 -18.13 10.73 6.18
C GLY A 55 -16.81 10.84 6.92
N VAL A 56 -16.13 12.00 6.83
CA VAL A 56 -14.87 12.25 7.56
C VAL A 56 -15.07 12.17 9.08
N ARG A 57 -16.14 12.78 9.63
CA ARG A 57 -16.47 12.65 11.07
C ARG A 57 -16.73 11.20 11.48
N ARG A 58 -17.43 10.43 10.65
CA ARG A 58 -17.66 8.99 10.92
C ARG A 58 -16.35 8.21 10.85
N CYS A 59 -15.41 8.61 9.99
CA CYS A 59 -14.08 8.01 9.95
C CYS A 59 -13.30 8.26 11.25
N PHE A 60 -13.38 9.47 11.82
CA PHE A 60 -12.86 9.75 13.16
C PHE A 60 -13.53 8.88 14.25
N ALA A 61 -14.85 8.69 14.16
CA ALA A 61 -15.57 7.84 15.11
C ALA A 61 -15.13 6.37 15.06
N LEU A 62 -14.79 5.83 13.86
CA LEU A 62 -14.20 4.49 13.73
C LEU A 62 -12.86 4.35 14.49
N LEU A 63 -12.15 5.47 14.66
CA LEU A 63 -10.88 5.56 15.38
C LEU A 63 -11.05 5.98 16.85
N GLY A 64 -12.28 6.05 17.35
CA GLY A 64 -12.58 6.44 18.73
C GLY A 64 -12.44 7.94 19.02
N ILE A 65 -12.55 8.80 17.99
CA ILE A 65 -12.43 10.26 18.11
C ILE A 65 -13.79 10.89 17.82
N ASP A 66 -14.29 11.70 18.75
CA ASP A 66 -15.55 12.46 18.61
C ASP A 66 -15.30 13.83 17.96
N ALA A 67 -15.27 13.86 16.63
CA ALA A 67 -14.95 15.05 15.85
C ALA A 67 -16.13 16.04 15.74
N VAL A 68 -15.96 17.25 16.29
CA VAL A 68 -16.96 18.34 16.21
C VAL A 68 -16.73 19.29 15.04
N LYS A 69 -15.51 19.36 14.50
CA LYS A 69 -15.17 20.09 13.28
C LYS A 69 -14.10 19.30 12.53
N VAL A 70 -14.30 19.11 11.24
CA VAL A 70 -13.34 18.41 10.36
C VAL A 70 -12.81 19.36 9.29
N GLU A 71 -11.65 19.02 8.75
CA GLU A 71 -11.11 19.65 7.54
C GLU A 71 -11.12 18.61 6.40
N ALA A 72 -10.94 19.09 5.17
CA ALA A 72 -10.82 18.21 4.02
C ALA A 72 -9.59 17.28 4.17
N PRO A 73 -9.66 16.02 3.71
CA PRO A 73 -8.50 15.13 3.71
C PRO A 73 -7.33 15.72 2.94
N VAL A 74 -6.11 15.54 3.46
CA VAL A 74 -4.86 15.90 2.77
C VAL A 74 -4.22 14.61 2.26
N PHE A 75 -3.86 14.59 0.98
CA PHE A 75 -3.25 13.42 0.35
C PHE A 75 -1.77 13.62 0.13
N GLU A 76 -1.00 12.53 0.26
CA GLU A 76 0.44 12.52 0.06
C GLU A 76 1.13 13.61 0.88
N TYR A 77 0.83 13.63 2.18
CA TYR A 77 1.35 14.63 3.10
C TYR A 77 2.83 14.37 3.38
N GLU A 78 3.62 15.43 3.34
CA GLU A 78 5.04 15.43 3.69
C GLU A 78 5.30 16.65 4.57
N ASP A 79 6.26 16.53 5.49
CA ASP A 79 6.79 17.72 6.18
C ASP A 79 7.74 18.48 5.24
N ALA A 80 7.21 19.49 4.53
CA ALA A 80 7.96 20.29 3.56
C ALA A 80 9.19 21.02 4.15
N THR A 81 9.30 21.09 5.47
CA THR A 81 10.46 21.71 6.16
C THR A 81 11.55 20.70 6.53
N ASP A 82 11.33 19.41 6.26
CA ASP A 82 12.26 18.31 6.54
C ASP A 82 12.80 18.33 7.98
N ARG A 83 11.93 18.57 8.96
CA ARG A 83 12.35 18.65 10.38
C ARG A 83 12.78 17.32 10.95
N ILE A 84 12.52 16.21 10.25
CA ILE A 84 13.03 14.88 10.57
C ILE A 84 14.42 14.64 9.92
N GLY A 85 14.87 15.49 9.00
CA GLY A 85 16.24 15.47 8.46
C GLY A 85 16.50 14.34 7.45
N GLU A 86 15.48 13.96 6.68
CA GLU A 86 15.52 12.85 5.74
C GLU A 86 16.13 13.23 4.41
N ALA A 87 15.90 14.44 3.93
CA ALA A 87 16.47 14.91 2.68
C ALA A 87 17.99 15.07 2.83
N SER A 88 18.67 14.91 1.71
CA SER A 88 20.12 15.04 1.60
C SER A 88 20.48 15.65 0.24
N THR A 89 21.76 15.91 0.04
CA THR A 89 22.28 16.34 -1.27
C THR A 89 22.08 15.29 -2.37
N ARG A 90 21.82 14.01 -2.02
CA ARG A 90 21.63 12.91 -2.97
C ARG A 90 20.19 12.43 -3.12
N SER A 91 19.30 12.80 -2.20
CA SER A 91 17.90 12.37 -2.23
C SER A 91 17.03 13.42 -1.56
N ARG A 92 15.93 13.77 -2.22
CA ARG A 92 14.91 14.69 -1.66
C ARG A 92 13.74 13.95 -1.02
N HIS A 93 13.84 12.64 -0.87
CA HIS A 93 12.73 11.83 -0.37
C HIS A 93 12.49 12.10 1.12
N LEU A 94 11.23 12.39 1.43
CA LEU A 94 10.73 12.60 2.79
C LEU A 94 9.80 11.45 3.15
N THR A 95 9.45 11.34 4.43
CA THR A 95 8.32 10.54 4.85
C THR A 95 7.06 11.14 4.27
N GLN A 96 6.33 10.31 3.52
CA GLN A 96 5.08 10.65 2.87
C GLN A 96 3.99 9.80 3.52
N VAL A 97 2.91 10.45 3.94
CA VAL A 97 1.73 9.82 4.53
C VAL A 97 0.61 9.87 3.49
N ASP A 98 0.04 8.72 3.16
CA ASP A 98 -0.94 8.62 2.06
C ASP A 98 -2.15 9.53 2.29
N VAL A 99 -2.70 9.53 3.51
CA VAL A 99 -3.85 10.37 3.89
C VAL A 99 -3.66 10.96 5.28
N VAL A 100 -3.92 12.26 5.43
CA VAL A 100 -4.06 12.93 6.72
C VAL A 100 -5.48 13.43 6.90
N LEU A 101 -6.10 13.03 8.00
CA LEU A 101 -7.39 13.59 8.46
C LEU A 101 -7.15 14.53 9.62
N GLN A 102 -7.89 15.65 9.65
CA GLN A 102 -7.74 16.68 10.68
C GLN A 102 -9.10 17.02 11.30
N CYS A 103 -9.16 17.12 12.63
CA CYS A 103 -10.36 17.58 13.32
C CYS A 103 -10.07 18.33 14.63
N LEU A 104 -11.11 19.00 15.12
CA LEU A 104 -11.25 19.40 16.52
C LEU A 104 -12.28 18.49 17.19
N ASP A 105 -12.01 18.08 18.42
CA ASP A 105 -13.00 17.41 19.27
C ASP A 105 -13.80 18.39 20.14
N SER A 106 -14.72 17.87 20.94
CA SER A 106 -15.58 18.66 21.83
C SER A 106 -14.82 19.41 22.95
N ASN A 107 -13.58 19.02 23.23
CA ASN A 107 -12.68 19.70 24.16
C ASN A 107 -11.75 20.70 23.45
N ALA A 108 -11.99 20.96 22.16
CA ALA A 108 -11.16 21.79 21.29
C ALA A 108 -9.71 21.28 21.12
N LEU A 109 -9.47 19.98 21.36
CA LEU A 109 -8.19 19.36 21.05
C LEU A 109 -8.09 19.13 19.55
N ARG A 110 -6.92 19.43 18.98
CA ARG A 110 -6.59 19.19 17.58
C ARG A 110 -6.10 17.76 17.40
N HIS A 111 -6.85 16.99 16.64
CA HIS A 111 -6.47 15.63 16.26
C HIS A 111 -5.96 15.62 14.83
N ARG A 112 -4.86 14.89 14.60
CA ARG A 112 -4.41 14.51 13.26
C ARG A 112 -4.34 12.99 13.17
N VAL A 113 -4.89 12.41 12.12
CA VAL A 113 -4.74 10.98 11.84
C VAL A 113 -3.82 10.85 10.64
N LEU A 114 -2.64 10.26 10.84
CA LEU A 114 -1.72 9.90 9.77
C LEU A 114 -2.07 8.49 9.31
N ILE A 115 -2.58 8.33 8.10
CA ILE A 115 -3.07 7.05 7.59
C ILE A 115 -2.11 6.56 6.52
N GLU A 116 -1.52 5.39 6.79
CA GLU A 116 -0.87 4.57 5.76
C GLU A 116 -1.93 3.64 5.16
N VAL A 117 -2.00 3.58 3.83
CA VAL A 117 -2.97 2.79 3.08
C VAL A 117 -2.24 1.66 2.34
N LYS A 118 -2.70 0.43 2.56
CA LYS A 118 -2.18 -0.77 1.89
C LYS A 118 -3.29 -1.47 1.14
N LEU A 119 -3.03 -1.88 -0.10
CA LEU A 119 -4.03 -2.60 -0.91
C LEU A 119 -3.57 -4.01 -1.24
N GLY A 120 -2.42 -4.15 -1.88
CA GLY A 120 -1.86 -5.45 -2.27
C GLY A 120 -0.47 -5.71 -1.68
N GLU A 121 0.14 -4.69 -1.09
CA GLU A 121 1.46 -4.75 -0.50
C GLU A 121 1.45 -5.60 0.78
N THR A 122 2.31 -6.60 0.84
CA THR A 122 2.43 -7.51 1.99
C THR A 122 3.30 -7.01 3.12
N ASP A 123 3.98 -5.88 2.91
CA ASP A 123 4.93 -5.29 3.83
C ASP A 123 4.93 -3.75 3.77
N PHE A 124 5.75 -3.15 4.63
CA PHE A 124 5.99 -1.71 4.67
C PHE A 124 7.37 -1.33 4.14
N GLY A 125 8.01 -2.22 3.38
CA GLY A 125 9.37 -2.06 2.88
C GLY A 125 10.46 -2.16 3.95
N ASP A 126 11.65 -2.50 3.45
CA ASP A 126 12.86 -2.61 4.26
C ASP A 126 13.56 -1.26 4.48
N CYS A 127 14.41 -1.24 5.50
CA CYS A 127 15.38 -0.19 5.72
C CYS A 127 16.41 -0.17 4.58
N SER A 128 16.31 0.85 3.73
CA SER A 128 17.23 1.08 2.62
C SER A 128 18.69 1.22 3.04
N ALA A 129 18.98 1.55 4.31
CA ALA A 129 20.35 1.64 4.81
C ALA A 129 20.99 0.26 4.95
N PHE A 130 20.24 -0.77 5.32
CA PHE A 130 20.73 -2.14 5.39
C PHE A 130 21.10 -2.69 4.01
N GLN A 131 20.29 -2.39 3.00
CA GLN A 131 20.50 -2.83 1.61
C GLN A 131 21.56 -1.98 0.88
N ASN A 132 22.05 -0.90 1.49
CA ASN A 132 22.99 0.01 0.84
C ASN A 132 24.42 -0.57 0.86
N PRO A 133 25.07 -0.79 -0.30
CA PRO A 133 26.41 -1.35 -0.36
C PRO A 133 27.49 -0.42 0.24
N ALA A 134 27.20 0.87 0.43
CA ALA A 134 28.08 1.83 1.08
C ALA A 134 27.92 1.91 2.60
N ASN A 135 27.06 1.08 3.20
CA ASN A 135 26.86 1.05 4.65
C ASN A 135 28.13 0.52 5.34
N ASP A 136 28.83 1.41 6.03
CA ASP A 136 30.06 1.13 6.79
C ASP A 136 29.80 0.54 8.19
N ALA A 137 28.54 0.39 8.58
CA ALA A 137 28.09 -0.08 9.89
C ALA A 137 27.07 -1.24 9.77
N LEU A 138 27.29 -2.15 8.82
CA LEU A 138 26.43 -3.34 8.65
C LEU A 138 26.39 -4.22 9.90
N ASP A 139 27.46 -4.22 10.71
CA ASP A 139 27.50 -4.92 12.00
C ASP A 139 26.37 -4.46 12.93
N VAL A 140 26.08 -3.15 12.97
CA VAL A 140 24.96 -2.60 13.75
C VAL A 140 23.62 -3.12 13.24
N CYS A 141 23.45 -3.31 11.92
CA CYS A 141 22.20 -3.84 11.36
C CYS A 141 21.91 -5.30 11.76
N HIS A 142 22.93 -6.05 12.18
CA HIS A 142 22.84 -7.43 12.62
C HIS A 142 22.73 -7.59 14.14
N GLN A 143 22.74 -6.49 14.89
CA GLN A 143 22.57 -6.52 16.35
C GLN A 143 21.09 -6.30 16.72
N PRO A 144 20.58 -6.96 17.77
CA PRO A 144 19.25 -6.70 18.28
C PRO A 144 19.17 -5.30 18.90
N GLY A 145 17.97 -4.72 18.90
CA GLY A 145 17.68 -3.41 19.48
C GLY A 145 17.23 -2.39 18.45
N MET A 146 16.65 -1.29 18.95
CA MET A 146 16.36 -0.13 18.11
C MET A 146 17.65 0.40 17.50
N PHE A 147 17.66 0.52 16.17
CA PHE A 147 18.84 0.93 15.41
C PHE A 147 20.09 0.09 15.75
N GLY A 148 19.89 -1.20 16.04
CA GLY A 148 20.96 -2.14 16.39
C GLY A 148 21.55 -1.92 17.78
N GLY A 149 20.87 -1.19 18.67
CA GLY A 149 21.39 -0.84 19.99
C GLY A 149 22.48 0.25 19.98
N GLU A 150 22.93 0.68 18.79
CA GLU A 150 23.95 1.72 18.62
C GLU A 150 23.49 2.85 17.69
N PRO A 151 22.48 3.67 18.09
CA PRO A 151 21.90 4.72 17.24
C PRO A 151 22.93 5.68 16.63
N SER A 152 23.98 6.05 17.38
CA SER A 152 25.03 6.96 16.90
C SER A 152 25.87 6.41 15.73
N ARG A 153 25.92 5.09 15.55
CA ARG A 153 26.62 4.43 14.44
C ARG A 153 25.68 4.03 13.30
N CYS A 154 24.37 3.98 13.54
CA CYS A 154 23.37 3.55 12.57
C CYS A 154 23.44 4.36 11.27
N PHE A 155 23.67 3.67 10.15
CA PHE A 155 23.80 4.30 8.84
C PHE A 155 22.51 4.99 8.36
N GLN A 156 21.34 4.48 8.77
CA GLN A 156 20.05 5.12 8.49
C GLN A 156 19.93 6.48 9.19
N LEU A 157 20.33 6.56 10.47
CA LEU A 157 20.29 7.79 11.25
C LEU A 157 21.35 8.79 10.79
N ARG A 158 22.51 8.33 10.35
CA ARG A 158 23.52 9.17 9.67
C ARG A 158 23.12 9.63 8.26
N ASN A 159 21.86 9.41 7.86
CA ASN A 159 21.32 9.69 6.53
C ASN A 159 22.24 9.19 5.40
N HIS A 160 22.68 7.93 5.49
CA HIS A 160 23.62 7.31 4.55
C HIS A 160 24.97 8.05 4.42
N GLY A 161 25.40 8.73 5.49
CA GLY A 161 26.61 9.55 5.53
C GLY A 161 26.43 11.00 5.08
N TYR A 162 25.19 11.44 4.81
CA TYR A 162 24.90 12.79 4.29
C TYR A 162 24.21 13.73 5.28
N GLY A 163 24.05 13.33 6.55
CA GLY A 163 23.40 14.18 7.54
C GLY A 163 23.00 13.42 8.81
N HIS A 164 21.93 13.89 9.46
CA HIS A 164 21.36 13.27 10.64
C HIS A 164 19.83 13.25 10.54
N ARG A 165 19.25 12.06 10.58
CA ARG A 165 17.80 11.85 10.68
C ARG A 165 17.41 11.79 12.16
N ARG A 166 16.40 12.57 12.54
CA ARG A 166 15.94 12.74 13.92
C ARG A 166 15.00 11.65 14.42
N TYR A 167 14.90 10.51 13.73
CA TYR A 167 14.00 9.43 14.16
C TYR A 167 14.28 8.99 15.60
N TRP A 168 15.55 8.80 15.95
CA TRP A 168 15.92 8.39 17.30
C TRP A 168 15.62 9.46 18.33
N ASP A 169 15.98 10.72 18.06
CA ASP A 169 15.71 11.86 18.94
C ASP A 169 14.21 11.96 19.30
N LEU A 170 13.33 11.60 18.36
CA LEU A 170 11.87 11.63 18.53
C LEU A 170 11.30 10.38 19.22
N LEU A 171 12.05 9.28 19.31
CA LEU A 171 11.56 7.98 19.79
C LEU A 171 12.31 7.46 21.03
N GLU A 172 13.49 8.00 21.37
CA GLU A 172 14.37 7.47 22.42
C GLU A 172 13.77 7.51 23.83
N HIS A 173 12.77 8.37 24.04
CA HIS A 173 12.07 8.52 25.31
C HIS A 173 10.88 7.58 25.47
N LEU A 174 10.53 6.82 24.42
CA LEU A 174 9.42 5.89 24.45
C LEU A 174 9.80 4.61 25.19
N VAL A 175 8.77 3.95 25.75
CA VAL A 175 8.92 2.57 26.21
C VAL A 175 8.90 1.68 24.98
N ILE A 176 10.03 1.03 24.70
CA ILE A 176 10.20 0.16 23.53
C ILE A 176 10.33 -1.27 24.02
N GLU A 177 9.49 -2.13 23.48
CA GLU A 177 9.44 -3.56 23.81
C GLU A 177 10.26 -4.35 22.79
N ALA A 178 10.91 -5.42 23.24
CA ALA A 178 11.58 -6.32 22.31
C ALA A 178 10.53 -7.04 21.43
N PRO A 179 10.82 -7.29 20.14
CA PRO A 179 9.97 -8.11 19.32
C PRO A 179 9.85 -9.52 19.91
N THR A 180 8.70 -10.16 19.69
CA THR A 180 8.50 -11.58 20.05
C THR A 180 9.46 -12.46 19.25
N ASP A 181 9.84 -13.63 19.77
CA ASP A 181 10.70 -14.60 19.06
C ASP A 181 10.27 -14.90 17.61
N ALA A 182 8.97 -14.94 17.34
CA ALA A 182 8.43 -15.20 15.99
C ALA A 182 8.64 -14.04 15.00
N ALA A 183 8.85 -12.83 15.52
CA ALA A 183 8.97 -11.58 14.78
C ALA A 183 10.39 -10.98 14.88
N ASP A 184 11.26 -11.60 15.67
CA ASP A 184 12.66 -11.26 15.84
C ASP A 184 13.51 -12.04 14.82
N ASP A 185 14.22 -11.31 13.97
CA ASP A 185 15.18 -11.88 13.01
C ASP A 185 16.62 -11.84 13.55
N GLY A 186 16.78 -11.49 14.83
CA GLY A 186 18.05 -11.35 15.54
C GLY A 186 18.81 -10.06 15.22
N GLY A 187 18.25 -9.19 14.37
CA GLY A 187 18.86 -7.94 13.95
C GLY A 187 18.15 -6.70 14.46
N CYS A 188 18.46 -5.56 13.82
CA CYS A 188 17.89 -4.27 14.18
C CYS A 188 16.36 -4.31 14.08
N TRP A 189 15.66 -3.89 15.14
CA TRP A 189 14.21 -4.07 15.25
C TRP A 189 13.41 -3.30 14.19
N VAL A 190 13.97 -2.21 13.66
CA VAL A 190 13.36 -1.36 12.62
C VAL A 190 13.91 -1.62 11.21
N ARG A 191 14.68 -2.70 11.01
CA ARG A 191 15.33 -3.01 9.73
C ARG A 191 14.36 -3.47 8.65
N ALA A 192 13.40 -4.34 8.98
CA ALA A 192 12.47 -4.91 8.01
C ALA A 192 11.20 -4.04 7.90
N ASP A 193 10.03 -4.67 7.78
CA ASP A 193 8.66 -4.14 7.68
C ASP A 193 8.23 -3.12 8.77
N ARG A 194 9.13 -2.66 9.63
CA ARG A 194 8.91 -1.67 10.69
C ARG A 194 9.54 -0.31 10.39
N SER A 195 10.39 -0.20 9.36
CA SER A 195 11.10 1.05 9.01
C SER A 195 10.13 2.18 8.65
N GLN A 196 9.19 1.95 7.73
CA GLN A 196 8.21 2.97 7.34
C GLN A 196 7.20 3.31 8.46
N PRO A 197 6.59 2.34 9.17
CA PRO A 197 5.74 2.63 10.33
C PRO A 197 6.45 3.44 11.42
N MET A 198 7.73 3.13 11.69
CA MET A 198 8.54 3.89 12.63
C MET A 198 8.73 5.36 12.19
N ARG A 199 8.96 5.61 10.89
CA ARG A 199 9.06 6.97 10.34
C ARG A 199 7.77 7.75 10.52
N ASN A 200 6.63 7.13 10.22
CA ASN A 200 5.31 7.74 10.42
C ASN A 200 5.04 8.04 11.90
N LEU A 201 5.46 7.15 12.81
CA LEU A 201 5.35 7.38 14.25
C LEU A 201 6.25 8.55 14.70
N ALA A 202 7.49 8.62 14.24
CA ALA A 202 8.40 9.73 14.51
C ALA A 202 7.81 11.07 14.02
N LEU A 203 7.21 11.09 12.81
CA LEU A 203 6.48 12.26 12.30
C LEU A 203 5.32 12.65 13.21
N GLY A 204 4.57 11.68 13.76
CA GLY A 204 3.52 11.95 14.74
C GLY A 204 4.05 12.64 16.01
N HIS A 205 5.17 12.17 16.55
CA HIS A 205 5.82 12.81 17.70
C HIS A 205 6.33 14.22 17.38
N LEU A 206 6.88 14.43 16.19
CA LEU A 206 7.29 15.76 15.73
C LEU A 206 6.11 16.73 15.70
N LEU A 207 4.94 16.30 15.19
CA LEU A 207 3.75 17.16 15.12
C LEU A 207 3.26 17.57 16.52
N ILE A 208 3.40 16.70 17.53
CA ILE A 208 3.12 17.04 18.93
C ILE A 208 4.17 18.03 19.48
N GLU A 209 5.47 17.75 19.28
CA GLU A 209 6.58 18.61 19.75
C GLU A 209 6.45 20.04 19.20
N GLN A 210 6.00 20.18 17.96
CA GLN A 210 5.83 21.46 17.27
C GLN A 210 4.46 22.12 17.53
N ALA A 211 3.66 21.55 18.44
CA ALA A 211 2.31 22.01 18.77
C ALA A 211 1.38 22.15 17.55
N GLU A 212 1.57 21.31 16.52
CA GLU A 212 0.72 21.25 15.32
C GLU A 212 -0.50 20.34 15.49
N ALA A 213 -0.49 19.51 16.53
CA ALA A 213 -1.58 18.68 17.00
C ALA A 213 -1.49 18.54 18.53
N ASP A 214 -2.62 18.26 19.17
CA ASP A 214 -2.66 17.91 20.59
C ASP A 214 -2.69 16.38 20.76
N VAL A 215 -3.25 15.68 19.77
CA VAL A 215 -3.23 14.22 19.64
C VAL A 215 -2.96 13.84 18.18
N VAL A 216 -2.07 12.88 17.96
CA VAL A 216 -1.86 12.23 16.66
C VAL A 216 -2.27 10.77 16.76
N THR A 217 -2.89 10.24 15.72
CA THR A 217 -3.13 8.79 15.56
C THR A 217 -2.47 8.32 14.29
N PHE A 218 -1.49 7.42 14.39
CA PHE A 218 -0.98 6.69 13.25
C PHE A 218 -1.87 5.47 13.00
N ALA A 219 -2.51 5.41 11.83
CA ALA A 219 -3.44 4.34 11.47
C ALA A 219 -2.97 3.58 10.23
N LEU A 220 -3.10 2.26 10.26
CA LEU A 220 -3.10 1.46 9.04
C LEU A 220 -4.54 1.36 8.53
N CYS A 221 -4.74 1.68 7.25
CA CYS A 221 -5.95 1.37 6.50
C CYS A 221 -5.66 0.30 5.45
N ALA A 222 -6.32 -0.85 5.55
CA ALA A 222 -6.13 -1.95 4.60
C ALA A 222 -7.42 -2.78 4.45
N PRO A 223 -7.54 -3.59 3.38
CA PRO A 223 -8.55 -4.64 3.30
C PRO A 223 -8.51 -5.59 4.49
N SER A 224 -9.67 -5.98 5.00
CA SER A 224 -9.78 -6.98 6.08
C SER A 224 -9.19 -8.32 5.67
N ALA A 225 -9.29 -8.66 4.39
CA ALA A 225 -8.77 -9.91 3.83
C ALA A 225 -7.25 -9.89 3.57
N HIS A 226 -6.51 -8.92 4.11
CA HIS A 226 -5.07 -8.80 3.98
C HIS A 226 -4.32 -9.21 5.27
N PRO A 227 -4.36 -10.48 5.72
CA PRO A 227 -3.87 -10.88 7.05
C PRO A 227 -2.38 -10.59 7.28
N THR A 228 -1.55 -10.66 6.22
CA THR A 228 -0.12 -10.41 6.34
C THR A 228 0.19 -8.98 6.80
N ILE A 229 -0.38 -7.96 6.16
CA ILE A 229 -0.09 -6.56 6.51
C ILE A 229 -0.62 -6.20 7.90
N TRP A 230 -1.79 -6.75 8.28
CA TRP A 230 -2.31 -6.60 9.63
C TRP A 230 -1.38 -7.19 10.68
N ARG A 231 -0.90 -8.42 10.45
CA ARG A 231 0.10 -9.05 11.33
C ARG A 231 1.37 -8.21 11.42
N ARG A 232 1.91 -7.69 10.30
CA ARG A 232 3.11 -6.83 10.33
C ARG A 232 2.88 -5.55 11.12
N PHE A 233 1.71 -4.95 10.98
CA PHE A 233 1.35 -3.76 11.74
C PHE A 233 1.21 -4.05 13.24
N GLU A 234 0.67 -5.21 13.60
CA GLU A 234 0.62 -5.70 14.99
C GLU A 234 2.02 -5.95 15.56
N GLU A 235 2.88 -6.61 14.80
CA GLU A 235 4.29 -6.84 15.16
C GLU A 235 5.06 -5.52 15.33
N PHE A 236 4.72 -4.47 14.57
CA PHE A 236 5.24 -3.12 14.77
C PHE A 236 4.70 -2.48 16.05
N ALA A 237 3.38 -2.45 16.22
CA ALA A 237 2.73 -1.80 17.36
C ALA A 237 3.08 -2.46 18.71
N ALA A 238 3.48 -3.73 18.70
CA ALA A 238 4.00 -4.41 19.87
C ALA A 238 5.39 -3.89 20.28
N VAL A 239 6.27 -3.54 19.32
CA VAL A 239 7.63 -3.03 19.59
C VAL A 239 7.60 -1.55 19.97
N LEU A 240 6.84 -0.75 19.22
CA LEU A 240 6.67 0.68 19.41
C LEU A 240 5.20 0.97 19.74
N PRO A 241 4.76 0.78 20.99
CA PRO A 241 3.39 1.07 21.37
C PRO A 241 3.08 2.56 21.29
N GLY A 242 1.81 2.88 21.05
CA GLY A 242 1.34 4.27 21.12
C GLY A 242 1.41 4.83 22.55
N THR A 243 1.45 6.15 22.63
CA THR A 243 1.34 6.94 23.87
C THR A 243 -0.05 7.58 23.98
N ASP A 244 -0.28 8.33 25.06
CA ASP A 244 -1.52 9.09 25.25
C ASP A 244 -1.76 10.13 24.14
N THR A 245 -0.69 10.71 23.60
CA THR A 245 -0.70 11.78 22.60
C THR A 245 -0.37 11.30 21.18
N VAL A 246 0.31 10.17 21.01
CA VAL A 246 0.59 9.56 19.70
C VAL A 246 0.09 8.12 19.71
N ARG A 247 -1.12 7.90 19.19
CA ARG A 247 -1.83 6.62 19.25
C ARG A 247 -1.56 5.79 18.01
N ILE A 248 -1.78 4.48 18.11
CA ILE A 248 -1.75 3.55 16.99
C ILE A 248 -3.15 2.95 16.83
N ALA A 249 -3.69 2.97 15.62
CA ALA A 249 -5.04 2.50 15.33
C ALA A 249 -5.14 1.71 14.03
N ARG A 250 -6.29 1.10 13.81
CA ARG A 250 -6.61 0.32 12.61
C ARG A 250 -7.89 0.86 12.02
N ALA A 251 -7.93 0.97 10.70
CA ALA A 251 -9.15 1.25 9.94
C ALA A 251 -9.32 0.18 8.87
N ARG A 252 -10.45 -0.52 8.85
CA ARG A 252 -10.72 -1.45 7.75
C ARG A 252 -11.19 -0.66 6.55
N ALA A 253 -10.61 -0.90 5.38
CA ALA A 253 -10.97 -0.18 4.17
C ALA A 253 -12.47 -0.34 3.84
N GLU A 254 -13.06 -1.49 4.14
CA GLU A 254 -14.48 -1.75 3.95
C GLU A 254 -15.37 -0.87 4.85
N ASP A 255 -14.93 -0.59 6.08
CA ASP A 255 -15.68 0.28 7.00
C ASP A 255 -15.65 1.73 6.52
N VAL A 256 -14.50 2.18 6.02
CA VAL A 256 -14.34 3.53 5.45
C VAL A 256 -15.14 3.68 4.16
N ALA A 257 -15.13 2.67 3.29
CA ALA A 257 -15.90 2.69 2.04
C ALA A 257 -17.40 2.85 2.28
N ARG A 258 -17.94 2.20 3.32
CA ARG A 258 -19.36 2.34 3.74
C ARG A 258 -19.73 3.73 4.26
N LEU A 259 -18.76 4.64 4.39
CA LEU A 259 -18.99 6.03 4.76
C LEU A 259 -19.27 6.93 3.55
N HIS A 260 -19.11 6.42 2.33
CA HIS A 260 -19.48 7.13 1.10
C HIS A 260 -21.00 7.36 1.04
N GLU A 261 -21.43 8.34 0.26
CA GLU A 261 -22.85 8.71 0.14
C GLU A 261 -23.71 7.54 -0.39
N ASP A 262 -23.16 6.72 -1.28
CA ASP A 262 -23.78 5.53 -1.85
C ASP A 262 -23.52 4.25 -1.04
N GLU A 263 -23.14 4.41 0.23
CA GLU A 263 -22.71 3.32 1.14
C GLU A 263 -21.53 2.49 0.59
N GLY A 264 -20.75 3.09 -0.29
CA GLY A 264 -19.55 2.51 -0.89
C GLY A 264 -19.84 1.68 -2.13
N ALA A 265 -21.06 1.67 -2.67
CA ALA A 265 -21.43 0.82 -3.81
C ALA A 265 -20.47 1.00 -4.99
N THR A 266 -20.23 2.23 -5.43
CA THR A 266 -19.31 2.53 -6.55
C THR A 266 -17.87 2.13 -6.22
N PHE A 267 -17.46 2.27 -4.95
CA PHE A 267 -16.14 1.84 -4.50
C PHE A 267 -15.99 0.31 -4.53
N PHE A 268 -16.99 -0.42 -4.02
CA PHE A 268 -17.01 -1.88 -4.00
C PHE A 268 -17.12 -2.48 -5.40
N ASP A 269 -17.82 -1.84 -6.34
CA ASP A 269 -17.83 -2.28 -7.74
C ASP A 269 -16.42 -2.29 -8.34
N ARG A 270 -15.57 -1.34 -7.93
CA ARG A 270 -14.18 -1.23 -8.41
C ARG A 270 -13.20 -2.09 -7.62
N TYR A 271 -13.28 -2.08 -6.30
CA TYR A 271 -12.28 -2.66 -5.40
C TYR A 271 -12.75 -3.93 -4.67
N GLY A 272 -14.01 -4.33 -4.82
CA GLY A 272 -14.60 -5.51 -4.17
C GLY A 272 -13.78 -6.80 -4.31
N PRO A 273 -13.21 -7.12 -5.49
CA PRO A 273 -12.33 -8.28 -5.64
C PRO A 273 -11.11 -8.22 -4.71
N ALA A 274 -10.44 -7.06 -4.62
CA ALA A 274 -9.30 -6.87 -3.75
C ALA A 274 -9.68 -6.90 -2.26
N LEU A 275 -10.86 -6.37 -1.89
CA LEU A 275 -11.32 -6.28 -0.51
C LEU A 275 -11.70 -7.64 0.09
N THR A 276 -12.25 -8.52 -0.72
CA THR A 276 -12.75 -9.82 -0.24
C THR A 276 -11.66 -10.89 -0.15
N GLY A 277 -10.42 -10.60 -0.58
CA GLY A 277 -9.32 -11.57 -0.67
C GLY A 277 -9.63 -12.76 -1.58
N LYS A 278 -10.76 -12.72 -2.28
CA LYS A 278 -11.08 -13.68 -3.32
C LYS A 278 -10.27 -13.24 -4.53
N ALA A 279 -9.16 -13.95 -4.76
CA ALA A 279 -8.53 -14.05 -6.08
C ALA A 279 -9.51 -14.47 -7.20
N GLY A 280 -10.77 -14.79 -6.86
CA GLY A 280 -11.91 -14.82 -7.78
C GLY A 280 -12.22 -13.42 -8.30
N GLY A 281 -11.40 -13.00 -9.25
CA GLY A 281 -11.41 -11.64 -9.77
C GLY A 281 -10.36 -11.42 -10.85
N LEU A 282 -9.38 -12.31 -10.99
CA LEU A 282 -8.40 -12.26 -12.06
C LEU A 282 -8.36 -13.55 -12.86
N ALA A 283 -8.15 -13.36 -14.15
CA ALA A 283 -7.81 -14.37 -15.10
C ALA A 283 -6.36 -14.14 -15.55
N LEU A 284 -5.52 -15.17 -15.53
CA LEU A 284 -4.17 -15.11 -16.08
C LEU A 284 -4.23 -15.60 -17.51
N LEU A 285 -3.95 -14.68 -18.43
CA LEU A 285 -3.98 -14.87 -19.86
C LEU A 285 -2.60 -15.26 -20.36
N HIS A 286 -2.56 -16.25 -21.22
CA HIS A 286 -1.36 -16.75 -21.88
C HIS A 286 -1.45 -16.47 -23.36
N TYR A 287 -0.50 -15.73 -23.91
CA TYR A 287 -0.45 -15.35 -25.32
C TYR A 287 0.80 -15.89 -26.01
N GLU A 288 0.67 -16.20 -27.29
CA GLU A 288 1.80 -16.39 -28.21
C GLU A 288 2.63 -15.10 -28.38
N PRO A 289 3.89 -15.19 -28.85
CA PRO A 289 4.73 -14.01 -29.11
C PRO A 289 4.06 -12.99 -30.05
N LEU A 290 3.21 -13.49 -30.95
CA LEU A 290 2.53 -12.71 -31.97
C LEU A 290 1.16 -12.17 -31.50
N GLY A 291 0.80 -12.38 -30.23
CA GLY A 291 -0.38 -11.80 -29.58
C GLY A 291 -1.64 -12.64 -29.66
N GLU A 292 -1.58 -13.89 -30.14
CA GLU A 292 -2.72 -14.81 -30.14
C GLU A 292 -2.96 -15.39 -28.74
N LEU A 293 -4.20 -15.42 -28.26
CA LEU A 293 -4.54 -15.95 -26.94
C LEU A 293 -4.52 -17.50 -26.97
N LEU A 294 -3.57 -18.09 -26.24
CA LEU A 294 -3.39 -19.53 -26.10
C LEU A 294 -4.28 -20.13 -25.02
N GLY A 295 -4.39 -19.45 -23.88
CA GLY A 295 -5.11 -19.97 -22.74
C GLY A 295 -5.44 -18.96 -21.68
N VAL A 296 -6.36 -19.34 -20.81
CA VAL A 296 -6.82 -18.57 -19.66
C VAL A 296 -6.77 -19.46 -18.44
N TRP A 297 -6.26 -18.93 -17.35
CA TRP A 297 -6.34 -19.52 -16.02
C TRP A 297 -7.24 -18.64 -15.16
N THR A 298 -8.06 -19.24 -14.29
CA THR A 298 -8.76 -18.53 -13.21
C THR A 298 -8.53 -19.26 -11.90
N GLN A 299 -8.45 -18.50 -10.80
CA GLN A 299 -8.35 -19.05 -9.46
C GLN A 299 -9.59 -18.67 -8.67
N HIS A 300 -10.36 -19.68 -8.27
CA HIS A 300 -11.53 -19.52 -7.41
C HIS A 300 -11.24 -20.25 -6.10
N ALA A 301 -10.97 -19.48 -5.04
CA ALA A 301 -10.46 -20.00 -3.77
C ALA A 301 -9.15 -20.81 -3.96
N GLU A 302 -9.13 -22.07 -3.53
CA GLU A 302 -7.98 -22.99 -3.68
C GLU A 302 -8.02 -23.80 -4.98
N GLN A 303 -9.05 -23.59 -5.81
CA GLN A 303 -9.18 -24.32 -7.07
C GLN A 303 -8.67 -23.47 -8.23
N LEU A 304 -7.64 -23.98 -8.89
CA LEU A 304 -7.13 -23.45 -10.13
C LEU A 304 -7.83 -24.16 -11.30
N THR A 305 -8.35 -23.39 -12.25
CA THR A 305 -8.91 -23.93 -13.49
C THR A 305 -8.29 -23.24 -14.68
N CYS A 306 -8.06 -23.98 -15.77
CA CYS A 306 -7.55 -23.41 -17.01
C CYS A 306 -8.35 -23.89 -18.22
N TYR A 307 -8.29 -23.10 -19.28
CA TYR A 307 -8.79 -23.45 -20.59
C TYR A 307 -7.75 -23.02 -21.63
N TYR A 308 -7.37 -23.96 -22.50
CA TYR A 308 -6.49 -23.72 -23.64
C TYR A 308 -7.25 -23.97 -24.94
N ARG A 309 -6.75 -23.35 -26.02
CA ARG A 309 -7.28 -23.56 -27.36
C ARG A 309 -7.30 -25.07 -27.72
N PRO A 310 -8.40 -25.59 -28.27
CA PRO A 310 -8.45 -26.97 -28.76
C PRO A 310 -7.41 -27.20 -29.86
N GLY A 311 -6.54 -28.21 -29.69
CA GLY A 311 -5.49 -28.57 -30.64
C GLY A 311 -4.06 -28.24 -30.20
N ASP A 312 -3.88 -27.51 -29.09
CA ASP A 312 -2.56 -27.20 -28.51
C ASP A 312 -2.09 -28.22 -27.44
N ASP A 313 -2.79 -29.36 -27.32
CA ASP A 313 -2.44 -30.47 -26.41
C ASP A 313 -1.16 -31.24 -26.85
N ASP A 314 -0.59 -30.89 -28.01
CA ASP A 314 0.50 -31.63 -28.70
C ASP A 314 1.91 -31.36 -28.11
N GLY A 315 2.01 -30.92 -26.86
CA GLY A 315 3.27 -30.88 -26.12
C GLY A 315 4.08 -29.59 -26.19
N THR A 316 3.56 -28.53 -26.82
CA THR A 316 4.05 -27.14 -26.66
C THR A 316 3.16 -26.31 -25.72
N GLY A 317 1.87 -26.66 -25.59
CA GLY A 317 0.89 -25.98 -24.72
C GLY A 317 0.63 -26.65 -23.37
N GLY A 318 1.15 -27.87 -23.15
CA GLY A 318 1.08 -28.57 -21.87
C GLY A 318 1.96 -27.91 -20.80
N SER A 319 1.40 -26.90 -20.12
CA SER A 319 1.81 -26.33 -18.83
C SER A 319 3.30 -26.52 -18.43
N ALA A 320 4.19 -25.70 -18.98
CA ALA A 320 5.53 -25.53 -18.39
C ALA A 320 5.47 -24.88 -16.99
N ILE A 321 4.31 -24.33 -16.61
CA ILE A 321 4.04 -23.79 -15.28
C ILE A 321 3.21 -24.83 -14.54
N GLY A 322 3.84 -25.57 -13.64
CA GLY A 322 3.10 -26.49 -12.76
C GLY A 322 2.07 -25.72 -11.94
N GLU A 323 0.96 -26.37 -11.56
CA GLU A 323 -0.11 -25.77 -10.73
C GLU A 323 0.45 -25.07 -9.48
N ASN A 324 1.52 -25.63 -8.90
CA ASN A 324 2.25 -25.08 -7.75
C ASN A 324 2.94 -23.73 -8.00
N ALA A 325 3.21 -23.37 -9.26
CA ALA A 325 3.80 -22.10 -9.64
C ALA A 325 2.77 -21.00 -9.88
N VAL A 326 1.47 -21.32 -9.91
CA VAL A 326 0.37 -20.36 -10.09
C VAL A 326 -0.49 -20.23 -8.83
N LEU A 327 -0.71 -21.34 -8.12
CA LEU A 327 -1.59 -21.39 -6.98
C LEU A 327 -1.08 -20.53 -5.82
N GLY A 328 -1.90 -19.58 -5.37
CA GLY A 328 -1.59 -18.75 -4.21
C GLY A 328 -0.47 -17.72 -4.46
N GLN A 329 -0.05 -17.56 -5.71
CA GLN A 329 0.84 -16.47 -6.12
C GLN A 329 0.03 -15.22 -6.44
N ASP A 330 0.66 -14.05 -6.32
CA ASP A 330 0.13 -12.84 -6.95
C ASP A 330 0.33 -12.95 -8.46
N TRP A 331 -0.77 -12.99 -9.21
CA TRP A 331 -0.74 -13.23 -10.65
C TRP A 331 -0.10 -12.08 -11.43
N ASP A 332 -0.11 -10.85 -10.92
CA ASP A 332 0.61 -9.74 -11.55
C ASP A 332 2.13 -9.96 -11.42
N HIS A 333 2.61 -10.25 -10.22
CA HIS A 333 4.02 -10.58 -10.02
C HIS A 333 4.46 -11.83 -10.79
N LEU A 334 3.54 -12.78 -10.94
CA LEU A 334 3.74 -13.96 -11.77
C LEU A 334 3.90 -13.57 -13.26
N THR A 335 3.09 -12.66 -13.80
CA THR A 335 3.24 -12.19 -15.20
C THR A 335 4.58 -11.53 -15.48
N GLU A 336 5.21 -10.87 -14.49
CA GLU A 336 6.55 -10.29 -14.64
C GLU A 336 7.65 -11.36 -14.61
N ARG A 337 7.46 -12.43 -13.83
CA ARG A 337 8.44 -13.50 -13.66
C ARG A 337 8.39 -14.56 -14.76
N LEU A 338 7.20 -14.92 -15.22
CA LEU A 338 7.01 -16.02 -16.17
C LEU A 338 7.80 -15.86 -17.48
N PRO A 339 7.88 -14.66 -18.10
CA PRO A 339 8.68 -14.46 -19.31
C PRO A 339 10.17 -14.78 -19.15
N SER A 340 10.72 -14.67 -17.93
CA SER A 340 12.13 -14.97 -17.65
C SER A 340 12.43 -16.47 -17.48
N SER A 341 11.38 -17.30 -17.35
CA SER A 341 11.50 -18.71 -16.98
C SER A 341 11.21 -19.71 -18.11
N SER A 342 10.69 -19.24 -19.26
CA SER A 342 10.40 -20.08 -20.42
C SER A 342 11.11 -19.57 -21.69
N PRO A 343 12.00 -20.36 -22.32
CA PRO A 343 12.79 -19.94 -23.48
C PRO A 343 11.99 -19.85 -24.79
N HIS A 344 10.69 -20.14 -24.77
CA HIS A 344 9.78 -19.92 -25.89
C HIS A 344 8.81 -18.80 -25.50
N VAL A 345 9.02 -17.65 -26.13
CA VAL A 345 8.39 -16.35 -25.84
C VAL A 345 6.88 -16.50 -25.72
N ALA A 346 6.35 -16.30 -24.53
CA ALA A 346 4.93 -16.21 -24.25
C ALA A 346 4.70 -14.92 -23.46
N ASP A 347 3.67 -14.16 -23.83
CA ASP A 347 3.24 -12.97 -23.12
C ASP A 347 2.17 -13.38 -22.10
N TRP A 348 2.32 -12.93 -20.85
CA TRP A 348 1.43 -13.25 -19.75
C TRP A 348 0.78 -11.98 -19.26
N ARG A 349 -0.55 -12.00 -19.08
CA ARG A 349 -1.30 -10.82 -18.62
C ARG A 349 -2.32 -11.20 -17.59
N ALA A 350 -2.53 -10.37 -16.58
CA ALA A 350 -3.66 -10.49 -15.69
C ALA A 350 -4.84 -9.65 -16.22
N LEU A 351 -6.05 -10.21 -16.15
CA LEU A 351 -7.27 -9.55 -16.56
C LEU A 351 -8.33 -9.69 -15.48
N PRO A 352 -9.01 -8.61 -15.07
CA PRO A 352 -10.19 -8.70 -14.24
C PRO A 352 -11.27 -9.63 -14.84
N CYS A 353 -11.80 -10.52 -14.03
CA CYS A 353 -12.94 -11.37 -14.36
C CYS A 353 -13.93 -11.39 -13.20
N THR A 354 -15.17 -11.75 -13.47
CA THR A 354 -16.17 -11.95 -12.42
C THR A 354 -15.88 -13.25 -11.64
N PRO A 355 -16.31 -13.35 -10.37
CA PRO A 355 -16.11 -14.56 -9.55
C PRO A 355 -16.77 -15.84 -10.09
N HIS A 356 -17.56 -15.75 -11.15
CA HIS A 356 -18.30 -16.88 -11.73
C HIS A 356 -17.93 -17.16 -13.18
N GLU A 357 -17.12 -16.29 -13.80
CA GLU A 357 -16.61 -16.54 -15.14
C GLU A 357 -15.64 -17.74 -15.12
N THR A 358 -15.95 -18.72 -15.95
CA THR A 358 -15.07 -19.84 -16.26
C THR A 358 -13.95 -19.40 -17.20
N PRO A 359 -12.78 -20.07 -17.18
CA PRO A 359 -11.71 -19.78 -18.14
C PRO A 359 -12.18 -19.83 -19.61
N HIS A 360 -13.12 -20.73 -19.93
CA HIS A 360 -13.71 -20.83 -21.26
C HIS A 360 -14.53 -19.59 -21.64
N GLU A 361 -15.40 -19.10 -20.75
CA GLU A 361 -16.21 -17.91 -21.01
C GLU A 361 -15.34 -16.67 -21.22
N ILE A 362 -14.26 -16.53 -20.44
CA ILE A 362 -13.29 -15.44 -20.60
C ILE A 362 -12.55 -15.57 -21.93
N TYR A 363 -12.09 -16.78 -22.27
CA TYR A 363 -11.43 -17.06 -23.55
C TYR A 363 -12.34 -16.68 -24.73
N GLN A 364 -13.60 -17.11 -24.72
CA GLN A 364 -14.57 -16.77 -25.78
C GLN A 364 -14.85 -15.27 -25.85
N ARG A 365 -14.99 -14.59 -24.69
CA ARG A 365 -15.18 -13.13 -24.63
C ARG A 365 -14.02 -12.36 -25.26
N LEU A 366 -12.79 -12.81 -25.05
CA LEU A 366 -11.59 -12.17 -25.59
C LEU A 366 -11.37 -12.43 -27.09
N LEU A 367 -11.96 -13.49 -27.65
CA LEU A 367 -11.93 -13.76 -29.08
C LEU A 367 -12.99 -13.00 -29.89
N GLN A 368 -14.00 -12.42 -29.23
CA GLN A 368 -15.01 -11.63 -29.94
C GLN A 368 -14.38 -10.32 -30.45
N PRO A 369 -14.50 -10.00 -31.75
CA PRO A 369 -14.02 -8.72 -32.26
C PRO A 369 -14.76 -7.60 -31.53
N VAL A 370 -14.00 -6.66 -30.95
CA VAL A 370 -14.58 -5.44 -30.37
C VAL A 370 -15.22 -4.67 -31.51
N LEU A 371 -16.53 -4.77 -31.64
CA LEU A 371 -17.28 -3.95 -32.58
C LEU A 371 -17.08 -2.50 -32.15
N PRO A 372 -16.59 -1.60 -33.03
CA PRO A 372 -16.45 -0.21 -32.68
C PRO A 372 -17.83 0.37 -32.34
N CYS A 373 -17.95 0.92 -31.13
CA CYS A 373 -19.13 1.64 -30.67
C CYS A 373 -19.38 2.92 -31.46
#